data_AF-A0A497C9R4-F1
#
_entry.id   AF-A0A497C9R4-F1
#
_cell.length_a   1.000
_cell.length_b   1.000
_cell.length_c   1.000
_cell.angle_alpha   90.00
_cell.angle_beta   90.00
_cell.angle_gamma   90.00
#
_symmetry.space_group_name_H-M   'P 1'
#
loop_
_entity.id
_entity.type
_entity.pdbx_description
1 polymer ?
#
loop_
_entity_poly.entity_id
_entity_poly.type
_entity_poly.pdbx_seq_one_letter_code
_entity_poly.pdbx_strand_id
1 'polypeptide(L)'
;MNTNLQHVPSDQRSPSLVPPFLAAILSAIIPGLGQMLARAVRRGVILLASFGTILGLMVWRIRDAARRDTEFFAIIKKAYHLQPVLIVLSIMIVLLYLWIIYDAYVIAKDAERTPVFILFMILAVFFMLGWQIGEIDPIAFVTKADDAAPALARILWPWEKAVTYPEEHFLAVANIQIPCTDDAPPPVPE
;
A
#
# COMPACT_ATOMS: atom_id res chain seq x y z
N MET A 1 -8.37 18.72 50.94
CA MET A 1 -9.03 18.86 49.63
C MET A 1 -8.69 17.59 48.86
N ASN A 2 -9.50 16.53 49.06
CA ASN A 2 -9.21 15.19 48.54
C ASN A 2 -9.83 15.06 47.14
N THR A 3 -9.04 15.32 46.11
CA THR A 3 -9.39 14.96 44.74
C THR A 3 -9.21 13.45 44.56
N ASN A 4 -10.28 12.71 44.80
CA ASN A 4 -10.45 11.36 44.27
C ASN A 4 -10.50 11.46 42.74
N LEU A 5 -9.33 11.45 42.09
CA LEU A 5 -9.22 11.13 40.68
C LEU A 5 -9.42 9.62 40.55
N GLN A 6 -10.67 9.18 40.64
CA GLN A 6 -11.06 7.86 40.15
C GLN A 6 -10.75 7.84 38.65
N HIS A 7 -9.69 7.13 38.29
CA HIS A 7 -9.45 6.74 36.91
C HIS A 7 -10.62 5.84 36.50
N VAL A 8 -11.64 6.42 35.87
CA VAL A 8 -12.70 5.66 35.22
C VAL A 8 -12.00 4.83 34.14
N PRO A 9 -11.98 3.49 34.21
CA PRO A 9 -11.39 2.70 33.14
C PRO A 9 -12.22 2.97 31.89
N SER A 10 -11.59 3.58 30.89
CA SER A 10 -12.20 4.07 29.66
C SER A 10 -12.65 2.97 28.69
N ASP A 11 -12.78 1.72 29.16
CA ASP A 11 -12.92 0.53 28.30
C ASP A 11 -14.21 -0.28 28.54
N GLN A 12 -15.21 0.29 29.21
CA GLN A 12 -16.56 -0.30 29.20
C GLN A 12 -17.32 0.18 27.97
N ARG A 13 -17.16 -0.53 26.85
CA ARG A 13 -18.08 -0.40 25.71
C ARG A 13 -19.48 -0.76 26.17
N SER A 14 -20.44 0.10 25.81
CA SER A 14 -21.85 -0.22 26.02
C SER A 14 -22.23 -1.52 25.29
N PRO A 15 -23.21 -2.27 25.82
CA PRO A 15 -23.66 -3.51 25.20
C PRO A 15 -24.09 -3.31 23.75
N SER A 16 -23.90 -4.36 22.95
CA SER A 16 -24.23 -4.35 21.52
C SER A 16 -25.72 -4.07 21.31
N LEU A 17 -26.05 -3.40 20.20
CA LEU A 17 -27.44 -3.08 19.85
C LEU A 17 -28.19 -4.29 19.27
N VAL A 18 -27.46 -5.33 18.89
CA VAL A 18 -27.96 -6.45 18.09
C VAL A 18 -27.41 -7.75 18.67
N PRO A 19 -28.19 -8.84 18.69
CA PRO A 19 -27.68 -10.14 19.13
C PRO A 19 -26.47 -10.58 18.30
N PRO A 20 -25.51 -11.34 18.90
CA PRO A 20 -24.24 -11.68 18.26
C PRO A 20 -24.37 -12.39 16.91
N PHE A 21 -25.39 -13.23 16.75
CA PHE A 21 -25.65 -13.93 15.50
C PHE A 21 -26.07 -12.98 14.37
N LEU A 22 -26.89 -11.98 14.66
CA LEU A 22 -27.31 -11.00 13.67
C LEU A 22 -26.15 -10.10 13.27
N ALA A 23 -25.27 -9.75 14.21
CA ALA A 23 -24.03 -9.03 13.90
C ALA A 23 -23.12 -9.82 12.94
N ALA A 24 -23.03 -11.15 13.11
CA ALA A 24 -22.26 -12.01 12.20
C ALA A 24 -22.85 -12.02 10.78
N ILE A 25 -24.17 -12.21 10.65
CA ILE A 25 -24.87 -12.19 9.34
C ILE A 25 -24.67 -10.84 8.64
N LEU A 26 -24.83 -9.75 9.39
CA LEU A 26 -24.69 -8.40 8.84
C LEU A 26 -23.26 -8.13 8.36
N SER A 27 -22.24 -8.63 9.06
CA SER A 27 -20.85 -8.60 8.59
C SER A 27 -20.58 -9.53 7.40
N ALA A 28 -21.37 -10.60 7.21
CA ALA A 28 -21.25 -11.47 6.05
C ALA A 28 -21.75 -10.77 4.78
N ILE A 29 -22.83 -9.98 4.87
CA ILE A 29 -23.34 -9.20 3.74
C ILE A 29 -22.43 -8.01 3.44
N ILE A 30 -22.13 -7.21 4.48
CA ILE A 30 -21.30 -6.01 4.37
C ILE A 30 -20.16 -6.12 5.40
N PRO A 31 -18.91 -6.39 4.96
CA PRO A 31 -17.76 -6.52 5.85
C PRO A 31 -17.62 -5.34 6.81
N GLY A 32 -17.66 -5.60 8.12
CA GLY A 32 -17.55 -4.57 9.16
C GLY A 32 -18.88 -3.98 9.65
N LEU A 33 -20.03 -4.27 9.02
CA LEU A 33 -21.34 -3.74 9.43
C LEU A 33 -21.77 -4.23 10.82
N GLY A 34 -21.57 -5.52 11.11
CA GLY A 34 -21.88 -6.08 12.43
C GLY A 34 -21.10 -5.42 13.56
N GLN A 35 -19.88 -4.94 13.27
CA GLN A 35 -19.04 -4.26 14.25
C GLN A 35 -19.49 -2.81 14.49
N MET A 36 -19.97 -2.14 13.45
CA MET A 36 -20.57 -0.80 13.59
C MET A 36 -21.79 -0.86 14.51
N LEU A 37 -22.64 -1.87 14.34
CA LEU A 37 -23.84 -2.06 15.15
C LEU A 37 -23.54 -2.59 16.56
N ALA A 38 -22.41 -3.26 16.75
CA ALA A 38 -21.84 -3.56 18.06
C ALA A 38 -21.15 -2.33 18.72
N ARG A 39 -21.41 -1.11 18.23
CA ARG A 39 -20.86 0.17 18.71
C ARG A 39 -19.33 0.33 18.54
N ALA A 40 -18.71 -0.51 17.72
CA ALA A 40 -17.30 -0.40 17.32
C ALA A 40 -17.15 0.24 15.93
N VAL A 41 -17.77 1.41 15.72
CA VAL A 41 -17.89 2.08 14.40
C VAL A 41 -16.54 2.31 13.72
N ARG A 42 -15.55 2.85 14.44
CA ARG A 42 -14.21 3.11 13.89
C ARG A 42 -13.58 1.84 13.31
N ARG A 43 -13.74 0.71 14.00
CA ARG A 43 -13.21 -0.59 13.57
C ARG A 43 -13.98 -1.10 12.35
N GLY A 44 -15.30 -1.06 12.40
CA GLY A 44 -16.14 -1.45 11.26
C GLY A 44 -15.83 -0.68 9.98
N VAL A 45 -15.61 0.65 10.07
CA VAL A 45 -15.22 1.49 8.92
C VAL A 45 -13.86 1.08 8.39
N ILE A 46 -12.87 0.87 9.27
CA ILE A 46 -11.53 0.41 8.86
C ILE A 46 -11.62 -0.93 8.14
N LEU A 47 -12.39 -1.89 8.66
CA LEU A 47 -12.56 -3.20 8.02
C LEU A 47 -13.23 -3.10 6.65
N LEU A 48 -14.33 -2.35 6.56
CA LEU A 48 -15.04 -2.12 5.30
C LEU A 48 -14.10 -1.52 4.24
N ALA A 49 -13.43 -0.42 4.57
CA ALA A 49 -12.53 0.29 3.66
C ALA A 49 -11.32 -0.57 3.26
N SER A 50 -10.75 -1.31 4.23
CA SER A 50 -9.62 -2.20 3.99
C SER A 50 -10.02 -3.33 3.05
N PHE A 51 -11.13 -4.02 3.36
CA PHE A 51 -11.60 -5.15 2.57
C PHE A 51 -12.02 -4.73 1.17
N GLY A 52 -12.70 -3.59 1.03
CA GLY A 52 -13.04 -3.00 -0.27
C GLY A 52 -11.80 -2.71 -1.11
N THR A 53 -10.77 -2.12 -0.50
CA THR A 53 -9.48 -1.87 -1.17
C THR A 53 -8.79 -3.17 -1.57
N ILE A 54 -8.73 -4.16 -0.68
CA ILE A 54 -8.13 -5.49 -0.95
C ILE A 54 -8.81 -6.16 -2.15
N LEU A 55 -10.15 -6.19 -2.18
CA LEU A 55 -10.90 -6.75 -3.29
C LEU A 55 -10.67 -5.96 -4.58
N GLY A 56 -10.71 -4.63 -4.51
CA GLY A 56 -10.45 -3.76 -5.66
C GLY A 56 -9.08 -4.02 -6.28
N LEU A 57 -8.04 -4.08 -5.45
CA LEU A 57 -6.67 -4.38 -5.89
C LEU A 57 -6.54 -5.81 -6.44
N MET A 58 -7.20 -6.79 -5.83
CA MET A 58 -7.19 -8.17 -6.31
C MET A 58 -7.86 -8.30 -7.68
N VAL A 59 -9.03 -7.70 -7.87
CA VAL A 59 -9.72 -7.68 -9.17
C VAL A 59 -8.88 -6.96 -10.21
N TRP A 60 -8.28 -5.82 -9.85
CA TRP A 60 -7.39 -5.09 -10.75
C TRP A 60 -6.20 -5.95 -11.19
N ARG A 61 -5.53 -6.64 -10.25
CA ARG A 61 -4.39 -7.51 -10.56
C ARG A 61 -4.75 -8.72 -11.41
N ILE A 62 -5.90 -9.35 -11.16
CA ILE A 62 -6.39 -10.48 -11.99
C ILE A 62 -6.68 -10.01 -13.43
N ARG A 63 -7.29 -8.83 -13.60
CA ARG A 63 -7.56 -8.26 -14.94
C ARG A 63 -6.30 -7.92 -15.70
N ASP A 64 -5.29 -7.38 -15.01
CA ASP A 64 -4.00 -7.06 -15.62
C ASP A 64 -3.27 -8.31 -16.10
N ALA A 65 -3.29 -9.39 -15.29
CA ALA A 65 -2.69 -10.67 -15.64
C ALA A 65 -3.31 -11.34 -16.88
N ALA A 66 -4.59 -11.08 -17.19
CA ALA A 66 -5.30 -11.70 -18.31
C ALA A 66 -5.99 -10.66 -19.22
N ARG A 67 -5.29 -9.55 -19.54
CA ARG A 67 -5.83 -8.41 -20.30
C ARG A 67 -6.45 -8.74 -21.67
N ARG A 68 -6.11 -9.88 -22.27
CA ARG A 68 -6.54 -10.27 -23.63
C ARG A 68 -7.82 -11.10 -23.68
N ASP A 69 -8.30 -11.61 -22.54
CA ASP A 69 -9.50 -12.44 -22.50
C ASP A 69 -10.71 -11.59 -22.10
N THR A 70 -11.87 -11.86 -22.69
CA THR A 70 -13.12 -11.12 -22.44
C THR A 70 -14.05 -11.85 -21.48
N GLU A 71 -13.91 -13.17 -21.35
CA GLU A 71 -14.72 -13.99 -20.45
C GLU A 71 -14.17 -14.00 -19.02
N PHE A 72 -15.04 -13.72 -18.03
CA PHE A 72 -14.67 -13.65 -16.61
C PHE A 72 -14.00 -14.92 -16.08
N PHE A 73 -14.55 -16.10 -16.39
CA PHE A 73 -13.99 -17.37 -15.92
C PHE A 73 -12.66 -17.72 -16.59
N ALA A 74 -12.49 -17.37 -17.87
CA ALA A 74 -11.24 -17.57 -18.59
C ALA A 74 -10.12 -16.71 -18.02
N ILE A 75 -10.41 -15.44 -17.70
CA ILE A 75 -9.48 -14.51 -17.03
C ILE A 75 -8.98 -15.10 -15.71
N ILE A 76 -9.89 -15.57 -14.84
CA ILE A 76 -9.51 -16.12 -13.52
C ILE A 76 -8.65 -17.38 -13.66
N LYS A 77 -9.11 -18.35 -14.48
CA LYS A 77 -8.39 -19.62 -14.66
C LYS A 77 -6.98 -19.39 -15.20
N LYS A 78 -6.85 -18.48 -16.16
CA LYS A 78 -5.56 -18.14 -16.76
C LYS A 78 -4.66 -17.35 -15.80
N ALA A 79 -5.21 -16.39 -15.06
CA ALA A 79 -4.46 -15.63 -14.07
C ALA A 79 -3.86 -16.55 -12.99
N TYR A 80 -4.64 -17.50 -12.48
CA TYR A 80 -4.15 -18.49 -11.51
C TYR A 80 -3.14 -19.48 -12.10
N HIS A 81 -3.26 -19.81 -13.39
CA HIS A 81 -2.27 -20.65 -14.06
C HIS A 81 -0.93 -19.94 -14.28
N LEU A 82 -0.96 -18.65 -14.63
CA LEU A 82 0.24 -17.84 -14.86
C LEU A 82 0.96 -17.43 -13.57
N GLN A 83 0.19 -17.12 -12.52
CA GLN A 83 0.73 -16.64 -11.24
C GLN A 83 0.10 -17.40 -10.06
N PRO A 84 0.70 -18.53 -9.62
CA PRO A 84 0.17 -19.34 -8.51
C PRO A 84 0.04 -18.57 -7.19
N VAL A 85 0.84 -17.51 -7.01
CA VAL A 85 0.76 -16.62 -5.83
C VAL A 85 -0.63 -16.00 -5.66
N LEU A 86 -1.36 -15.73 -6.75
CA LEU A 86 -2.74 -15.24 -6.71
C LEU A 86 -3.69 -16.23 -6.03
N ILE A 87 -3.42 -17.54 -6.12
CA ILE A 87 -4.22 -18.57 -5.44
C ILE A 87 -4.02 -18.45 -3.93
N VAL A 88 -2.77 -18.38 -3.46
CA VAL A 88 -2.45 -18.22 -2.04
C VAL A 88 -3.09 -16.94 -1.49
N LEU A 89 -2.98 -15.84 -2.23
CA LEU A 89 -3.61 -14.58 -1.84
C LEU A 89 -5.14 -14.68 -1.79
N SER A 90 -5.77 -15.36 -2.75
CA SER A 90 -7.23 -15.57 -2.74
C SER A 90 -7.70 -16.36 -1.52
N ILE A 91 -6.95 -17.41 -1.14
CA ILE A 91 -7.21 -18.19 0.07
C ILE A 91 -7.10 -17.29 1.31
N MET A 92 -6.08 -16.44 1.37
CA MET A 92 -5.87 -15.53 2.49
C MET A 92 -6.99 -14.48 2.62
N ILE A 93 -7.53 -13.98 1.50
CA ILE A 93 -8.70 -13.09 1.49
C ILE A 93 -9.96 -13.83 2.00
N VAL A 94 -10.15 -15.08 1.61
CA VAL A 94 -11.28 -15.90 2.11
C VAL A 94 -11.16 -16.13 3.62
N LEU A 95 -9.97 -16.44 4.12
CA LEU A 95 -9.71 -16.57 5.56
C LEU A 95 -9.97 -15.25 6.30
N LEU A 96 -9.52 -14.12 5.73
CA LEU A 96 -9.79 -12.79 6.26
C LEU A 96 -11.30 -12.52 6.34
N TYR A 97 -12.04 -12.85 5.29
CA TYR A 97 -13.50 -12.69 5.25
C TYR A 97 -14.20 -13.51 6.35
N LEU A 98 -13.86 -14.79 6.51
CA LEU A 98 -14.40 -15.63 7.57
C LEU A 98 -14.09 -15.06 8.97
N TRP A 99 -12.90 -14.50 9.13
CA TRP A 99 -12.50 -13.90 10.40
C TRP A 99 -13.19 -12.57 10.70
N ILE A 100 -13.55 -11.78 9.68
CA ILE A 100 -14.38 -10.57 9.85
C ILE A 100 -15.75 -10.96 10.43
N ILE A 101 -16.33 -12.05 9.95
CA ILE A 101 -17.60 -12.59 10.46
C ILE A 101 -17.45 -13.03 11.92
N TYR A 102 -16.42 -13.83 12.21
CA TYR A 102 -16.14 -14.30 13.58
C TYR A 102 -15.85 -13.15 14.55
N ASP A 103 -15.05 -12.16 14.13
CA ASP A 103 -14.74 -10.97 14.93
C ASP A 103 -16.00 -10.17 15.26
N ALA A 104 -16.93 -10.02 14.31
CA ALA A 104 -18.21 -9.36 14.59
C ALA A 104 -19.05 -10.12 15.63
N TYR A 105 -19.03 -11.45 15.61
CA TYR A 105 -19.68 -12.28 16.64
C TYR A 105 -19.04 -12.08 18.01
N VAL A 106 -17.71 -12.11 18.11
CA VAL A 106 -16.97 -11.96 19.37
C VAL A 106 -17.20 -10.59 20.00
N ILE A 107 -17.10 -9.51 19.21
CA ILE A 107 -17.33 -8.13 19.73
C ILE A 107 -18.77 -7.97 20.22
N ALA A 108 -19.74 -8.56 19.51
CA ALA A 108 -21.15 -8.44 19.87
C ALA A 108 -21.51 -9.27 21.12
N LYS A 109 -20.77 -10.35 21.38
CA LYS A 109 -20.91 -11.21 22.56
C LYS A 109 -20.21 -10.61 23.79
N ASP A 110 -18.94 -10.23 23.65
CA ASP A 110 -18.10 -9.72 24.73
C ASP A 110 -17.56 -8.35 24.35
N ALA A 111 -18.20 -7.29 24.86
CA ALA A 111 -17.87 -5.90 24.52
C ALA A 111 -16.44 -5.48 24.95
N GLU A 112 -15.88 -6.14 25.96
CA GLU A 112 -14.51 -5.93 26.47
C GLU A 112 -13.44 -6.63 25.62
N ARG A 113 -13.81 -7.64 24.82
CA ARG A 113 -12.85 -8.38 23.99
C ARG A 113 -12.64 -7.69 22.66
N THR A 114 -11.39 -7.30 22.40
CA THR A 114 -10.95 -6.72 21.11
C THR A 114 -9.89 -7.62 20.47
N PRO A 115 -10.26 -8.55 19.57
CA PRO A 115 -9.30 -9.46 18.97
C PRO A 115 -8.43 -8.75 17.92
N VAL A 116 -7.21 -8.37 18.33
CA VAL A 116 -6.25 -7.62 17.50
C VAL A 116 -5.78 -8.41 16.26
N PHE A 117 -5.90 -9.74 16.28
CA PHE A 117 -5.45 -10.63 15.20
C PHE A 117 -5.98 -10.24 13.81
N ILE A 118 -7.19 -9.71 13.72
CA ILE A 118 -7.76 -9.30 12.42
C ILE A 118 -6.96 -8.17 11.74
N LEU A 119 -6.40 -7.24 12.53
CA LEU A 119 -5.59 -6.14 12.01
C LEU A 119 -4.27 -6.65 11.46
N PHE A 120 -3.65 -7.61 12.14
CA PHE A 120 -2.44 -8.28 11.64
C PHE A 120 -2.72 -9.03 10.34
N MET A 121 -3.87 -9.70 10.23
CA MET A 121 -4.23 -10.39 8.99
C MET A 121 -4.50 -9.40 7.84
N ILE A 122 -5.17 -8.28 8.09
CA ILE A 122 -5.32 -7.20 7.09
C ILE A 122 -3.96 -6.70 6.63
N LEU A 123 -3.06 -6.42 7.57
CA LEU A 123 -1.72 -5.94 7.26
C LEU A 123 -0.94 -6.98 6.44
N ALA A 124 -1.05 -8.26 6.78
CA ALA A 124 -0.44 -9.35 6.03
C ALA A 124 -0.98 -9.45 4.60
N VAL A 125 -2.30 -9.30 4.40
CA VAL A 125 -2.93 -9.28 3.06
C VAL A 125 -2.48 -8.08 2.25
N PHE A 126 -2.45 -6.88 2.84
CA PHE A 126 -1.95 -5.69 2.16
C PHE A 126 -0.47 -5.81 1.81
N PHE A 127 0.35 -6.33 2.73
CA PHE A 127 1.75 -6.57 2.50
C PHE A 127 1.96 -7.55 1.35
N MET A 128 1.23 -8.67 1.33
CA MET A 128 1.30 -9.66 0.26
C MET A 128 0.83 -9.10 -1.09
N LEU A 129 -0.23 -8.28 -1.11
CA LEU A 129 -0.67 -7.56 -2.31
C LEU A 129 0.39 -6.57 -2.81
N GLY A 130 0.93 -5.74 -1.92
CA GLY A 130 1.96 -4.76 -2.25
C GLY A 130 3.23 -5.41 -2.75
N TRP A 131 3.62 -6.54 -2.15
CA TRP A 131 4.69 -7.40 -2.61
C TRP A 131 4.45 -7.88 -4.04
N GLN A 132 3.28 -8.45 -4.30
CA GLN A 132 2.95 -9.05 -5.60
C GLN A 132 2.80 -8.00 -6.71
N ILE A 133 2.36 -6.80 -6.38
CA ILE A 133 2.26 -5.66 -7.31
C ILE A 133 3.64 -5.02 -7.54
N GLY A 134 4.45 -4.91 -6.49
CA GLY A 134 5.79 -4.33 -6.56
C GLY A 134 6.84 -5.25 -7.17
N GLU A 135 6.49 -6.50 -7.46
CA GLU A 135 7.36 -7.53 -8.06
C GLU A 135 8.74 -7.60 -7.37
N ILE A 136 8.73 -7.40 -6.04
CA ILE A 136 9.94 -7.33 -5.23
C ILE A 136 10.53 -8.74 -5.14
N ASP A 137 11.76 -8.91 -5.62
CA ASP A 137 12.53 -10.12 -5.38
C ASP A 137 13.14 -10.03 -3.96
N PRO A 138 12.69 -10.87 -3.00
CA PRO A 138 13.16 -10.80 -1.60
C PRO A 138 14.65 -11.04 -1.51
N ILE A 139 15.12 -12.00 -2.32
CA ILE A 139 16.46 -12.53 -2.25
C ILE A 139 17.37 -11.50 -2.87
N ALA A 140 17.07 -11.06 -4.10
CA ALA A 140 17.85 -10.02 -4.75
C ALA A 140 17.86 -8.71 -3.95
N PHE A 141 16.76 -8.36 -3.29
CA PHE A 141 16.71 -7.17 -2.43
C PHE A 141 17.73 -7.22 -1.28
N VAL A 142 17.93 -8.40 -0.67
CA VAL A 142 18.89 -8.56 0.43
C VAL A 142 20.30 -8.84 -0.08
N THR A 143 20.44 -9.62 -1.15
CA THR A 143 21.75 -10.08 -1.65
C THR A 143 22.45 -9.12 -2.59
N LYS A 144 21.71 -8.22 -3.27
CA LYS A 144 22.25 -7.22 -4.21
C LYS A 144 22.09 -5.78 -3.70
N ALA A 145 21.93 -5.62 -2.40
CA ALA A 145 21.78 -4.30 -1.78
C ALA A 145 23.05 -3.45 -1.95
N ASP A 146 24.21 -4.08 -1.97
CA ASP A 146 25.53 -3.50 -2.22
C ASP A 146 25.68 -2.93 -3.64
N ASP A 147 25.10 -3.58 -4.65
CA ASP A 147 25.09 -3.07 -6.02
C ASP A 147 24.21 -1.82 -6.19
N ALA A 148 23.06 -1.80 -5.49
CA ALA A 148 22.10 -0.71 -5.57
C ALA A 148 22.44 0.49 -4.67
N ALA A 149 23.15 0.26 -3.57
CA ALA A 149 23.46 1.29 -2.57
C ALA A 149 24.24 2.49 -3.13
N PRO A 150 25.27 2.34 -3.98
CA PRO A 150 25.99 3.48 -4.56
C PRO A 150 25.10 4.37 -5.43
N ALA A 151 24.19 3.77 -6.20
CA ALA A 151 23.25 4.53 -7.04
C ALA A 151 22.23 5.31 -6.18
N LEU A 152 21.69 4.67 -5.14
CA LEU A 152 20.80 5.31 -4.17
C LEU A 152 21.48 6.45 -3.40
N ALA A 153 22.74 6.24 -2.98
CA ALA A 153 23.52 7.25 -2.27
C ALA A 153 23.72 8.52 -3.10
N ARG A 154 23.99 8.40 -4.40
CA ARG A 154 24.16 9.55 -5.31
C ARG A 154 22.89 10.41 -5.44
N ILE A 155 21.71 9.81 -5.30
CA ILE A 155 20.42 10.51 -5.40
C ILE A 155 20.02 11.11 -4.05
N LEU A 156 20.09 10.32 -2.98
CA LEU A 156 19.68 10.73 -1.65
C LEU A 156 20.59 11.80 -1.06
N TRP A 157 21.89 11.69 -1.30
CA TRP A 157 22.86 12.66 -0.81
C TRP A 157 24.12 12.67 -1.69
N PRO A 158 24.23 13.61 -2.64
CA PRO A 158 25.40 13.71 -3.49
C PRO A 158 26.57 14.33 -2.70
N TRP A 159 27.27 13.52 -1.91
CA TRP A 159 28.38 13.95 -1.05
C TRP A 159 29.45 14.76 -1.81
N GLU A 160 29.70 14.42 -3.08
CA GLU A 160 30.63 15.16 -3.95
C GLU A 160 30.16 16.58 -4.28
N LYS A 161 28.85 16.82 -4.32
CA LYS A 161 28.25 18.15 -4.55
C LYS A 161 27.97 18.91 -3.26
N ALA A 162 27.99 18.23 -2.11
CA ALA A 162 27.75 18.85 -0.80
C ALA A 162 28.94 19.69 -0.31
N VAL A 163 30.12 19.48 -0.89
CA VAL A 163 31.34 20.23 -0.56
C VAL A 163 31.72 21.08 -1.76
N THR A 164 31.51 22.40 -1.66
CA THR A 164 32.00 23.36 -2.65
C THR A 164 33.43 23.75 -2.29
N TYR A 165 34.36 23.56 -3.21
CA TYR A 165 35.70 24.12 -3.11
C TYR A 165 35.72 25.50 -3.78
N PRO A 166 36.47 26.48 -3.25
CA PRO A 166 36.67 27.75 -3.95
C PRO A 166 37.37 27.48 -5.28
N GLU A 167 36.70 27.79 -6.39
CA GLU A 167 37.29 27.68 -7.72
C GLU A 167 38.22 28.86 -7.98
N GLU A 168 39.48 28.59 -8.34
CA GLU A 168 40.40 29.61 -8.84
C GLU A 168 40.08 29.88 -10.32
N HIS A 169 39.22 30.87 -10.57
CA HIS A 169 38.87 31.28 -11.93
C HIS A 169 40.03 32.04 -12.58
N PHE A 170 40.80 31.35 -13.42
CA PHE A 170 41.72 32.02 -14.35
C PHE A 170 40.94 32.59 -15.54
N LEU A 171 40.61 33.88 -15.45
CA LEU A 171 40.01 34.62 -16.56
C LEU A 171 41.10 35.02 -17.57
N ALA A 172 41.20 34.25 -18.66
CA ALA A 172 41.99 34.63 -19.82
C ALA A 172 41.11 35.38 -20.82
N VAL A 173 41.51 36.61 -21.17
CA VAL A 173 40.83 37.40 -22.20
C VAL A 173 41.62 37.26 -23.50
N ALA A 174 40.96 36.79 -24.55
CA ALA A 174 41.51 36.82 -25.91
C ALA A 174 40.72 37.83 -26.73
N ASN A 175 41.38 38.90 -27.17
CA ASN A 175 40.78 39.87 -28.08
C ASN A 175 40.72 39.26 -29.48
N ILE A 176 39.53 38.87 -29.93
CA ILE A 176 39.29 38.38 -31.28
C ILE A 176 39.16 39.59 -32.19
N GLN A 177 40.11 39.74 -33.11
CA GLN A 177 40.01 40.72 -34.19
C GLN A 177 39.30 40.07 -35.37
N ILE A 178 38.20 40.66 -35.81
CA ILE A 178 37.50 40.25 -37.03
C ILE A 178 38.13 41.06 -38.17
N PRO A 179 38.79 40.41 -39.15
CA PRO A 179 39.21 41.12 -40.35
C PRO A 179 37.96 41.62 -41.07
N CYS A 180 37.82 42.94 -41.20
CA CYS A 180 36.81 43.53 -42.07
C CYS A 180 37.08 43.01 -43.49
N THR A 181 36.20 42.15 -43.99
CA THR A 181 36.21 41.68 -45.37
C THR A 181 35.05 42.39 -46.08
N ASP A 182 35.32 43.00 -47.23
CA ASP A 182 34.34 43.79 -47.99
C ASP A 182 33.28 42.92 -48.70
N ASP A 183 33.47 41.59 -48.69
CA ASP A 183 32.56 40.64 -49.31
C ASP A 183 31.49 40.14 -48.31
N ALA A 184 30.23 40.34 -48.66
CA ALA A 184 29.11 39.82 -47.89
C ALA A 184 29.09 38.27 -47.92
N PRO A 185 28.79 37.60 -46.79
CA PRO A 185 28.70 36.15 -46.76
C PRO A 185 27.59 35.65 -47.71
N PRO A 186 27.81 34.55 -48.44
CA PRO A 186 26.84 34.02 -49.39
C PRO A 186 25.55 33.59 -48.68
N PRO A 187 24.38 33.75 -49.32
CA PRO A 187 23.10 33.36 -48.72
C PRO A 187 23.06 31.84 -48.47
N VAL A 188 22.51 31.47 -47.32
CA VAL A 188 22.33 30.07 -46.91
C VAL A 188 21.28 29.43 -47.84
N PRO A 189 21.57 28.30 -48.51
CA PRO A 189 20.59 27.64 -49.36
C PRO A 189 19.42 27.09 -48.51
N GLU A 190 18.19 27.33 -48.99
CA GLU A 190 16.94 26.81 -48.43
C GLU A 190 16.85 25.27 -48.47
#